data_AF-A0A6I3CD74-F1
#
_entry.id   AF-A0A6I3CD74-F1
#
_cell.length_a   1.000
_cell.length_b   1.000
_cell.length_c   1.000
_cell.angle_alpha   90.00
_cell.angle_beta   90.00
_cell.angle_gamma   90.00
#
_symmetry.space_group_name_H-M   'P 1'
#
loop_
_entity.id
_entity.type
_entity.pdbx_description
1 polymer ?
#
loop_
_entity_poly.entity_id
_entity_poly.type
_entity_poly.pdbx_seq_one_letter_code
_entity_poly.pdbx_strand_id
1 'polypeptide(L)' 'RVQFSPAGVIADDVIRAEVAALPSKTPLVVVTNDQAIVTDVRNAGANVLSSDTLLALGGRPVKGN' A
#
# COMPACT_ATOMS: atom_id res chain seq x y z
N ARG A 1 12.52 5.58 -1.04
CA ARG A 1 13.20 4.68 -2.01
C ARG A 1 12.13 4.10 -2.94
N VAL A 2 12.49 3.75 -4.16
CA VAL A 2 11.59 3.02 -5.08
C VAL A 2 12.17 1.63 -5.29
N GLN A 3 11.32 0.61 -5.28
CA GLN A 3 11.68 -0.78 -5.50
C GLN A 3 10.73 -1.36 -6.56
N PHE A 4 11.28 -2.14 -7.48
CA PHE A 4 10.52 -2.87 -8.47
C PHE A 4 10.40 -4.33 -8.04
N SER A 5 9.28 -4.98 -8.37
CA SER A 5 9.17 -6.41 -8.16
C SER A 5 10.16 -7.16 -9.07
N PRO A 6 10.74 -8.28 -8.60
CA PRO A 6 11.51 -9.17 -9.46
C PRO A 6 10.67 -9.70 -10.64
N ALA A 7 11.35 -10.14 -11.69
CA ALA A 7 10.68 -10.75 -12.84
C ALA A 7 9.86 -11.98 -12.41
N GLY A 8 8.59 -12.04 -12.81
CA GLY A 8 7.67 -13.13 -12.47
C GLY A 8 7.08 -13.06 -11.06
N VAL A 9 7.41 -12.04 -10.27
CA VAL A 9 6.86 -11.82 -8.92
C VAL A 9 5.83 -10.71 -8.96
N ILE A 10 4.65 -10.99 -8.40
CA ILE A 10 3.59 -9.99 -8.27
C ILE A 10 3.93 -9.00 -7.16
N ALA A 11 3.48 -7.75 -7.33
CA ALA A 11 3.74 -6.69 -6.35
C ALA A 11 3.24 -7.06 -4.95
N ASP A 12 2.13 -7.79 -4.87
CA ASP A 12 1.51 -8.27 -3.64
C ASP A 12 2.48 -9.03 -2.73
N ASP A 13 3.28 -9.93 -3.29
CA ASP A 13 4.21 -10.75 -2.53
C ASP A 13 5.37 -9.91 -2.00
N VAL A 14 5.83 -8.94 -2.79
CA VAL A 14 6.85 -7.98 -2.37
C VAL A 14 6.31 -7.10 -1.24
N ILE A 15 5.08 -6.60 -1.37
CA ILE A 15 4.43 -5.78 -0.34
C ILE A 15 4.25 -6.58 0.96
N ARG A 16 3.77 -7.83 0.89
CA ARG A 16 3.65 -8.70 2.07
C ARG A 16 4.99 -8.88 2.78
N ALA A 17 6.06 -9.14 2.02
CA ALA A 17 7.40 -9.31 2.57
C ALA A 17 7.92 -8.02 3.24
N GLU A 18 7.75 -6.86 2.61
CA GLU A 18 8.19 -5.58 3.16
C GLU A 18 7.38 -5.19 4.41
N VAL A 19 6.06 -5.45 4.43
CA VAL A 19 5.20 -5.22 5.61
C VAL A 19 5.66 -6.11 6.77
N ALA A 20 5.90 -7.40 6.54
CA ALA A 20 6.31 -8.35 7.56
C ALA A 20 7.72 -8.08 8.12
N ALA A 21 8.60 -7.45 7.34
CA ALA A 21 9.95 -7.10 7.75
C ALA A 21 10.00 -5.90 8.71
N LEU A 22 8.94 -5.09 8.78
CA LEU A 22 8.91 -3.90 9.62
C LEU A 22 8.51 -4.24 11.08
N PRO A 23 9.11 -3.57 12.08
CA PRO A 23 8.69 -3.73 13.46
C PRO A 23 7.23 -3.35 13.66
N SER A 24 6.48 -4.15 14.42
CA SER A 24 5.04 -3.91 14.66
C SER A 24 4.70 -2.58 15.34
N LYS A 25 5.68 -1.94 15.98
CA LYS A 25 5.52 -0.61 16.59
C LYS A 25 5.67 0.55 15.60
N THR A 26 6.08 0.27 14.36
CA THR A 26 6.26 1.29 13.33
C THR A 26 4.94 1.48 12.58
N PRO A 27 4.34 2.69 12.60
CA PRO A 27 3.16 2.97 11.81
C PRO A 27 3.46 2.78 10.32
N LEU A 28 2.69 1.90 9.67
CA LEU A 28 2.81 1.59 8.26
C LEU A 28 1.47 1.83 7.56
N VAL A 29 1.54 2.43 6.37
CA VAL A 29 0.40 2.63 5.48
C VAL A 29 0.67 1.90 4.18
N VAL A 30 -0.24 1.01 3.79
CA VAL A 30 -0.27 0.37 2.48
C VAL A 30 -1.39 1.04 1.67
N VAL A 31 -1.05 1.49 0.47
CA VAL A 31 -2.00 2.12 -0.45
C VAL A 31 -2.23 1.18 -1.62
N THR A 32 -3.46 0.68 -1.76
CA THR A 32 -3.85 -0.25 -2.83
C THR A 32 -5.35 -0.22 -3.06
N ASN A 33 -5.78 -0.46 -4.30
CA ASN A 33 -7.19 -0.77 -4.62
C ASN A 33 -7.42 -2.28 -4.76
N ASP A 34 -6.36 -3.09 -4.80
CA ASP A 34 -6.46 -4.54 -4.89
C ASP A 34 -6.90 -5.14 -3.55
N GLN A 35 -8.06 -5.80 -3.54
CA GLN A 35 -8.63 -6.43 -2.35
C GLN A 35 -7.91 -7.72 -1.96
N ALA A 36 -7.16 -8.35 -2.88
CA ALA A 36 -6.50 -9.63 -2.64
C ALA A 36 -5.45 -9.56 -1.51
N ILE A 37 -4.85 -8.39 -1.26
CA ILE A 37 -3.81 -8.23 -0.23
C ILE A 37 -4.27 -7.55 1.05
N VAL A 38 -5.46 -6.94 1.06
CA VAL A 38 -5.91 -6.05 2.14
C VAL A 38 -5.96 -6.78 3.48
N THR A 39 -6.52 -7.99 3.49
CA THR A 39 -6.65 -8.80 4.70
C THR A 39 -5.28 -9.16 5.26
N ASP A 40 -4.35 -9.59 4.41
CA ASP A 40 -3.01 -10.03 4.81
C ASP A 40 -2.23 -8.89 5.45
N VAL A 41 -2.18 -7.72 4.80
CA VAL A 41 -1.41 -6.58 5.31
C VAL A 41 -2.04 -5.97 6.56
N ARG A 42 -3.37 -6.00 6.69
CA ARG A 42 -4.06 -5.57 7.92
C ARG A 42 -3.73 -6.50 9.09
N ASN A 43 -3.73 -7.82 8.85
CA ASN A 43 -3.37 -8.80 9.86
C ASN A 43 -1.91 -8.65 10.31
N ALA A 44 -1.03 -8.18 9.43
CA ALA A 44 0.35 -7.83 9.75
C ALA A 44 0.51 -6.45 10.44
N GLY A 45 -0.58 -5.72 10.68
CA GLY A 45 -0.59 -4.45 11.42
C GLY A 45 -0.53 -3.19 10.54
N ALA A 46 -0.65 -3.31 9.22
CA ALA A 46 -0.67 -2.15 8.34
C ALA A 46 -2.03 -1.44 8.33
N ASN A 47 -2.00 -0.12 8.22
CA ASN A 47 -3.17 0.69 7.89
C ASN A 47 -3.35 0.69 6.37
N VAL A 48 -4.57 0.48 5.88
CA VAL A 48 -4.82 0.39 4.43
C VAL A 48 -5.64 1.57 3.95
N LEU A 49 -5.19 2.21 2.88
CA LEU A 49 -5.89 3.28 2.16
C LEU A 49 -6.07 2.89 0.69
N SER A 50 -7.15 3.38 0.05
CA SER A 50 -7.26 3.30 -1.40
C SER A 50 -6.40 4.35 -2.08
N SER A 51 -5.98 4.10 -3.33
CA SER A 51 -5.27 5.10 -4.12
C SER A 51 -6.13 6.35 -4.34
N ASP A 52 -7.45 6.18 -4.50
CA ASP A 52 -8.39 7.30 -4.64
C ASP A 52 -8.39 8.22 -3.41
N THR A 53 -8.38 7.64 -2.20
CA THR A 53 -8.28 8.41 -0.96
C THR A 53 -6.93 9.12 -0.87
N LEU A 54 -5.82 8.45 -1.23
CA LEU A 54 -4.52 9.10 -1.25
C LEU A 54 -4.50 10.29 -2.23
N LEU A 55 -5.07 10.12 -3.42
CA LEU A 55 -5.16 11.19 -4.42
C LEU A 55 -6.03 12.36 -3.94
N ALA A 56 -7.14 12.08 -3.25
CA ALA A 56 -7.98 13.12 -2.65
C ALA A 56 -7.27 13.90 -1.53
N LEU A 57 -6.36 13.26 -0.79
CA LEU A 57 -5.56 13.90 0.26
C LEU A 57 -4.35 14.66 -0.30
N GLY A 58 -3.74 14.17 -1.38
CA GLY A 58 -2.51 14.73 -1.96
C GLY A 58 -2.74 15.73 -3.10
N GLY A 59 -3.90 15.67 -3.77
CA GLY A 59 -4.24 16.52 -4.89
C GLY A 59 -5.02 17.76 -4.44
N ARG A 60 -4.51 18.96 -4.75
CA ARG A 60 -5.42 20.12 -4.86
C ARG A 60 -6.52 19.74 -5.86
N PRO A 61 -7.81 19.97 -5.57
CA PRO A 61 -8.88 19.64 -6.49
C PRO A 61 -8.63 20.37 -7.82
N VAL A 62 -8.37 19.61 -8.89
CA VAL A 62 -8.42 20.16 -10.23
C VAL A 62 -9.90 20.41 -10.49
N LYS A 63 -10.32 21.68 -10.40
CA LYS A 63 -11.67 22.09 -10.74
C LYS A 63 -11.88 21.72 -12.22
N GLY A 64 -12.70 20.70 -12.47
CA GLY A 64 -13.13 20.38 -13.82
C GLY A 64 -13.78 21.61 -14.45
N ASN A 65 -13.41 21.89 -15.70
CA ASN A 65 -14.10 22.84 -16.55
C ASN A 65 -15.32 22.16 -17.18
#